data_AF-A0A936T825-F1
#
_entry.id   AF-A0A936T825-F1
#
_cell.length_a   1.000
_cell.length_b   1.000
_cell.length_c   1.000
_cell.angle_alpha   90.00
_cell.angle_beta   90.00
_cell.angle_gamma   90.00
#
_symmetry.space_group_name_H-M   'P 1'
#
loop_
_entity.id
_entity.type
_entity.pdbx_description
1 polymer ?
#
loop_
_entity_poly.entity_id
_entity_poly.type
_entity_poly.pdbx_seq_one_letter_code
_entity_poly.pdbx_strand_id
1 'polypeptide(L)'
;MPVPAVLLRWVSRGAAFLLVGFLGLFAADTFTGTGDGVERLRDALLHLLPAIACLLIVVVAWRRAWIGALAFSILAGIYALWASDRPDWVFAISGPLFVVALLYAWAWWSRPRA
;
A
#
# COMPACT_ATOMS: atom_id res chain seq x y z
N MET A 1 -6.56 -1.35 -28.01
CA MET A 1 -7.02 0.01 -27.64
C MET A 1 -6.09 0.53 -26.55
N PRO A 2 -5.43 1.70 -26.71
CA PRO A 2 -4.63 2.27 -25.62
C PRO A 2 -5.52 2.61 -24.42
N VAL A 3 -5.10 2.24 -23.21
CA VAL A 3 -5.84 2.58 -21.97
C VAL A 3 -5.75 4.09 -21.74
N PRO A 4 -6.87 4.80 -21.49
CA PRO A 4 -6.82 6.24 -21.23
C PRO A 4 -5.94 6.58 -20.02
N ALA A 5 -5.04 7.55 -20.16
CA ALA A 5 -4.14 7.97 -19.07
C ALA A 5 -4.88 8.44 -17.81
N VAL A 6 -6.08 9.02 -17.99
CA VAL A 6 -6.97 9.40 -16.88
C VAL A 6 -7.40 8.16 -16.09
N LEU A 7 -7.82 7.10 -16.80
CA LEU A 7 -8.26 5.85 -16.18
C LEU A 7 -7.13 5.21 -15.38
N LEU A 8 -5.91 5.13 -15.95
CA LEU A 8 -4.74 4.57 -15.25
C LEU A 8 -4.44 5.29 -13.93
N ARG A 9 -4.55 6.62 -13.89
CA ARG A 9 -4.34 7.40 -12.65
C ARG A 9 -5.39 7.10 -11.58
N TRP A 10 -6.64 6.87 -11.97
CA TRP A 10 -7.70 6.54 -11.01
C TRP A 10 -7.61 5.10 -10.55
N VAL A 11 -7.30 4.16 -11.45
CA VAL A 11 -7.08 2.75 -11.13
C VAL A 11 -5.90 2.58 -10.17
N SER A 12 -4.78 3.27 -10.39
CA SER A 12 -3.62 3.18 -9.50
C SER A 12 -3.94 3.67 -8.08
N ARG A 13 -4.68 4.78 -7.95
CA ARG A 13 -5.12 5.32 -6.66
C ARG A 13 -6.15 4.42 -5.98
N GLY A 14 -7.13 3.95 -6.74
CA GLY A 14 -8.16 3.03 -6.24
C GLY A 14 -7.54 1.76 -5.68
N ALA A 15 -6.63 1.13 -6.44
CA ALA A 15 -5.88 -0.03 -5.98
C ALA A 15 -5.05 0.26 -4.71
N ALA A 16 -4.43 1.44 -4.61
CA ALA A 16 -3.68 1.82 -3.42
C ALA A 16 -4.57 2.06 -2.19
N PHE A 17 -5.76 2.65 -2.36
CA PHE A 17 -6.73 2.76 -1.27
C PHE A 17 -7.27 1.39 -0.84
N LEU A 18 -7.50 0.47 -1.77
CA LEU A 18 -7.85 -0.91 -1.44
C LEU A 18 -6.74 -1.59 -0.65
N LEU A 19 -5.48 -1.37 -1.01
CA LEU A 19 -4.32 -1.85 -0.26
C LEU A 19 -4.25 -1.25 1.16
N VAL A 20 -4.50 0.06 1.30
CA VAL A 20 -4.59 0.72 2.62
C VAL A 20 -5.68 0.07 3.47
N GLY A 21 -6.86 -0.17 2.89
CA GLY A 21 -7.96 -0.86 3.57
C GLY A 21 -7.58 -2.29 3.98
N PHE A 22 -6.98 -3.06 3.07
CA PHE A 22 -6.48 -4.41 3.34
C PHE A 22 -5.48 -4.43 4.50
N LEU A 23 -4.46 -3.55 4.48
CA LEU A 23 -3.50 -3.45 5.58
C LEU A 23 -4.16 -3.00 6.88
N GLY A 24 -5.21 -2.18 6.80
CA GLY A 24 -5.99 -1.76 7.97
C GLY A 24 -6.74 -2.91 8.64
N LEU A 25 -7.10 -3.98 7.92
CA LEU A 25 -7.76 -5.15 8.49
C LEU A 25 -6.90 -5.88 9.53
N PHE A 26 -5.57 -5.78 9.42
CA PHE A 26 -4.67 -6.41 10.38
C PHE A 26 -4.87 -5.84 11.79
N ALA A 27 -5.22 -4.56 11.94
CA ALA A 27 -5.49 -3.97 13.26
C ALA A 27 -6.70 -4.58 14.00
N ALA A 28 -7.53 -5.38 13.32
CA ALA A 28 -8.66 -6.06 13.96
C ALA A 28 -8.22 -7.24 14.83
N ASP A 29 -7.02 -7.79 14.63
CA ASP A 29 -6.53 -8.94 15.39
C ASP A 29 -6.32 -8.62 16.88
N THR A 30 -5.96 -7.38 17.20
CA THR A 30 -5.68 -6.92 18.57
C THR A 30 -6.89 -6.97 19.49
N PHE A 31 -8.10 -6.88 18.95
CA PHE A 31 -9.34 -6.91 19.73
C PHE A 31 -9.65 -8.30 20.31
N THR A 32 -8.96 -9.34 19.86
CA THR A 32 -9.08 -10.72 20.37
C THR A 32 -8.10 -11.06 21.50
N GLY A 33 -7.17 -10.15 21.83
CA GLY A 33 -6.14 -10.37 22.85
C GLY A 33 -6.64 -10.31 24.30
N THR A 34 -5.77 -10.60 25.28
CA THR A 34 -6.14 -10.69 26.70
C THR A 34 -6.11 -9.35 27.47
N GLY A 35 -5.66 -8.27 26.84
CA GLY A 35 -5.57 -6.92 27.45
C GLY A 35 -6.92 -6.24 27.68
N ASP A 36 -6.91 -5.16 28.46
CA ASP A 36 -8.11 -4.35 28.69
C ASP A 36 -8.53 -3.53 27.45
N GLY A 37 -9.66 -2.82 27.52
CA GLY A 37 -10.18 -2.06 26.38
C GLY A 37 -9.25 -0.93 25.90
N VAL A 38 -8.44 -0.35 26.78
CA VAL A 38 -7.52 0.76 26.45
C VAL A 38 -6.24 0.20 25.82
N GLU A 39 -5.71 -0.89 26.36
CA GLU A 39 -4.55 -1.60 25.82
C GLU A 39 -4.84 -2.08 24.38
N ARG A 40 -5.99 -2.74 24.16
CA ARG A 40 -6.40 -3.19 22.82
C ARG A 40 -6.52 -2.04 21.81
N LEU A 41 -7.10 -0.91 22.24
CA LEU A 41 -7.22 0.26 21.38
C LEU A 41 -5.85 0.83 21.01
N ARG A 42 -4.93 0.93 21.98
CA ARG A 42 -3.54 1.37 21.73
C ARG A 42 -2.85 0.44 20.74
N ASP A 43 -2.98 -0.87 20.92
CA ASP A 43 -2.35 -1.85 20.03
C ASP A 43 -2.95 -1.79 18.62
N ALA A 44 -4.28 -1.61 18.50
CA ALA A 44 -4.93 -1.42 17.21
C ALA A 44 -4.38 -0.18 16.48
N LEU A 45 -4.19 0.94 17.18
CA LEU A 45 -3.62 2.17 16.60
C LEU A 45 -2.18 1.95 16.10
N LEU A 46 -1.38 1.14 16.79
CA LEU A 46 -0.04 0.78 16.34
C LEU A 46 -0.09 -0.14 15.11
N HIS A 47 -1.03 -1.09 15.06
CA HIS A 47 -1.23 -1.96 13.90
C HIS A 47 -1.76 -1.22 12.66
N LEU A 48 -2.32 -0.01 12.82
CA LEU A 48 -2.69 0.85 11.70
C LEU A 48 -1.50 1.61 11.08
N LEU A 49 -0.32 1.63 11.72
CA LEU A 49 0.85 2.34 11.20
C LEU A 49 1.22 1.96 9.75
N PRO A 50 1.24 0.66 9.35
CA PRO A 50 1.51 0.28 7.97
C PRO A 50 0.47 0.84 6.99
N ALA A 51 -0.81 0.81 7.36
CA ALA A 51 -1.89 1.35 6.53
C ALA A 51 -1.80 2.88 6.41
N ILE A 52 -1.51 3.58 7.51
CA ILE A 52 -1.31 5.04 7.53
C ILE A 52 -0.10 5.43 6.69
N ALA A 53 1.01 4.70 6.76
CA ALA A 53 2.19 4.95 5.92
C ALA A 53 1.84 4.84 4.42
N CYS A 54 1.10 3.80 4.03
CA CYS A 54 0.62 3.65 2.66
C CYS A 54 -0.33 4.78 2.25
N LEU A 55 -1.22 5.21 3.14
CA LEU A 55 -2.13 6.34 2.89
C LEU A 55 -1.36 7.64 2.63
N LEU A 56 -0.32 7.91 3.43
CA LEU A 56 0.54 9.07 3.22
C LEU A 56 1.23 9.02 1.85
N ILE A 57 1.71 7.85 1.43
CA ILE A 57 2.26 7.66 0.07
C ILE A 57 1.22 8.02 -0.99
N VAL A 58 -0.03 7.57 -0.86
CA VAL A 58 -1.11 7.90 -1.81
C VAL A 58 -1.32 9.41 -1.89
N VAL A 59 -1.36 10.10 -0.74
CA VAL A 59 -1.54 11.56 -0.67
C VAL A 59 -0.38 12.30 -1.33
N VAL A 60 0.87 11.93 -1.04
CA VAL A 60 2.06 12.56 -1.63
C VAL A 60 2.17 12.26 -3.14
N ALA A 61 1.85 11.03 -3.55
CA ALA A 61 1.85 10.61 -4.94
C ALA A 61 0.68 11.16 -5.75
N TRP A 62 -0.28 11.87 -5.13
CA TRP A 62 -1.55 12.26 -5.74
C TRP A 62 -1.36 13.01 -7.07
N ARG A 63 -0.44 13.98 -7.11
CA ARG A 63 -0.11 14.74 -8.34
C ARG A 63 1.15 14.22 -9.06
N ARG A 64 1.89 13.29 -8.46
CA ARG A 64 3.20 12.83 -8.94
C ARG A 64 3.27 11.31 -8.89
N ALA A 65 2.75 10.67 -9.94
CA ALA A 65 2.63 9.20 -9.99
C ALA A 65 3.96 8.45 -9.83
N TRP A 66 5.08 9.03 -10.28
CA TRP A 66 6.41 8.44 -10.09
C TRP A 66 6.78 8.28 -8.61
N ILE A 67 6.30 9.16 -7.72
CA ILE A 67 6.55 9.02 -6.27
C ILE A 67 5.87 7.76 -5.76
N GLY A 68 4.62 7.51 -6.18
CA GLY A 68 3.90 6.28 -5.80
C GLY A 68 4.62 5.04 -6.32
N ALA A 69 5.06 5.05 -7.58
CA ALA A 69 5.81 3.95 -8.18
C ALA A 69 7.07 3.62 -7.38
N LEU A 70 7.87 4.64 -7.05
CA LEU A 70 9.11 4.47 -6.30
C LEU A 70 8.84 4.03 -4.85
N ALA A 71 7.97 4.75 -4.14
CA ALA A 71 7.72 4.51 -2.72
C ALA A 71 7.11 3.12 -2.47
N PHE A 72 6.11 2.70 -3.26
CA PHE A 72 5.53 1.36 -3.12
C PHE A 72 6.51 0.26 -3.56
N SER A 73 7.37 0.49 -4.56
CA SER A 73 8.42 -0.49 -4.93
C SER A 73 9.43 -0.68 -3.79
N ILE A 74 9.88 0.42 -3.18
CA ILE A 74 10.80 0.39 -2.04
C ILE A 74 10.14 -0.36 -0.87
N LEU A 75 8.88 -0.04 -0.55
CA LEU A 75 8.18 -0.68 0.56
C LEU A 75 7.96 -2.19 0.31
N ALA A 76 7.61 -2.59 -0.92
CA ALA A 76 7.52 -4.00 -1.32
C ALA A 76 8.86 -4.72 -1.12
N GLY A 77 9.97 -4.10 -1.55
CA GLY A 77 11.31 -4.66 -1.41
C GLY A 77 11.77 -4.76 0.04
N ILE A 78 11.55 -3.70 0.83
CA ILE A 78 11.87 -3.69 2.28
C ILE A 78 11.14 -4.84 2.99
N TYR A 79 9.83 -4.97 2.78
CA TYR A 79 9.06 -6.03 3.43
C TYR A 79 9.50 -7.42 2.95
N ALA A 80 9.75 -7.61 1.65
CA ALA A 80 10.17 -8.89 1.10
C ALA A 80 11.52 -9.36 1.67
N LEU A 81 12.46 -8.45 1.88
CA LEU A 81 13.75 -8.74 2.51
C LEU A 81 13.58 -9.04 4.00
N TRP A 82 12.78 -8.23 4.70
CA TRP A 82 12.55 -8.35 6.14
C TRP A 82 11.83 -9.65 6.52
N ALA A 83 10.84 -10.06 5.74
CA ALA A 83 10.04 -11.27 5.95
C ALA A 83 10.49 -12.44 5.04
N SER A 84 11.75 -12.46 4.61
CA SER A 84 12.26 -13.43 3.62
C SER A 84 12.20 -14.89 4.08
N ASP A 85 12.10 -15.14 5.40
CA ASP A 85 11.86 -16.45 6.00
C ASP A 85 10.40 -16.93 5.92
N ARG A 86 9.47 -16.04 5.54
CA ARG A 86 8.01 -16.28 5.46
C ARG A 86 7.49 -15.97 4.05
N PRO A 87 7.72 -16.86 3.07
CA PRO A 87 7.38 -16.57 1.67
C PRO A 87 5.88 -16.33 1.45
N ASP A 88 5.02 -17.00 2.21
CA ASP A 88 3.58 -16.78 2.25
C ASP A 88 3.22 -15.32 2.59
N TRP A 89 3.87 -14.77 3.62
CA TRP A 89 3.69 -13.37 4.02
C TRP A 89 4.30 -12.39 3.02
N VAL A 90 5.46 -12.71 2.44
CA VAL A 90 6.06 -11.91 1.36
C VAL A 90 5.08 -11.78 0.20
N PHE A 91 4.48 -12.88 -0.26
CA PHE A 91 3.49 -12.80 -1.34
C PHE A 91 2.22 -12.04 -0.91
N ALA A 92 1.74 -12.25 0.31
CA ALA A 92 0.53 -11.61 0.82
C ALA A 92 0.64 -10.08 0.96
N ILE A 93 1.84 -9.56 1.27
CA ILE A 93 2.05 -8.11 1.51
C ILE A 93 2.83 -7.45 0.37
N SER A 94 4.03 -7.96 0.04
CA SER A 94 4.85 -7.37 -1.03
C SER A 94 4.23 -7.54 -2.41
N GLY A 95 3.46 -8.61 -2.64
CA GLY A 95 2.75 -8.83 -3.91
C GLY A 95 1.80 -7.67 -4.25
N PRO A 96 0.78 -7.39 -3.41
CA PRO A 96 -0.12 -6.26 -3.59
C PRO A 96 0.60 -4.90 -3.65
N LEU A 97 1.61 -4.66 -2.80
CA LEU A 97 2.44 -3.44 -2.84
C LEU A 97 3.10 -3.26 -4.21
N PHE A 98 3.70 -4.33 -4.75
CA PHE A 98 4.37 -4.29 -6.04
C PHE A 98 3.39 -4.10 -7.20
N VAL A 99 2.21 -4.74 -7.16
CA VAL A 99 1.14 -4.51 -8.14
C VAL A 99 0.72 -3.04 -8.16
N VAL A 100 0.51 -2.43 -6.99
CA VAL A 100 0.20 -1.00 -6.88
C VAL A 100 1.36 -0.15 -7.43
N ALA A 101 2.60 -0.49 -7.14
CA ALA A 101 3.77 0.20 -7.69
C ALA A 101 3.81 0.17 -9.22
N LEU A 102 3.56 -0.99 -9.84
CA LEU A 102 3.49 -1.15 -11.28
C LEU A 102 2.35 -0.32 -11.90
N LEU A 103 1.19 -0.24 -11.25
CA LEU A 103 0.08 0.61 -11.72
C LEU A 103 0.45 2.10 -11.69
N TYR A 104 1.12 2.57 -10.63
CA TYR A 104 1.62 3.94 -10.56
C TYR A 104 2.70 4.22 -11.62
N ALA A 105 3.58 3.25 -11.86
CA ALA A 105 4.63 3.36 -12.87
C ALA A 105 4.01 3.46 -14.29
N TRP A 106 3.03 2.61 -14.59
CA TRP A 106 2.27 2.66 -15.85
C TRP A 106 1.54 4.00 -16.01
N ALA A 107 0.85 4.47 -14.96
CA ALA A 107 0.20 5.78 -14.98
C ALA A 107 1.18 6.94 -15.24
N TRP A 108 2.43 6.82 -14.77
CA TRP A 108 3.49 7.79 -15.03
C TRP A 108 4.00 7.75 -16.48
N TRP A 109 4.27 6.57 -17.04
CA TRP A 109 4.76 6.45 -18.41
C TRP A 109 3.72 6.81 -19.47
N SER A 110 2.44 6.57 -19.18
CA SER A 110 1.33 6.91 -20.08
C SER A 110 0.89 8.38 -20.00
N ARG A 111 1.57 9.23 -19.23
CA ARG A 111 1.27 10.66 -19.20
C ARG A 111 1.72 11.32 -20.50
N PRO A 112 0.92 12.25 -21.07
CA PRO A 112 1.40 13.10 -22.17
C PRO A 112 2.66 13.83 -21.72
N ARG A 113 3.74 13.71 -22.48
CA ARG A 113 4.92 14.57 -22.30
C ARG A 113 4.53 15.93 -22.87
N ALA A 114 4.40 16.92 -22.01
CA ALA A 114 4.27 18.33 -22.42
C ALA A 114 5.59 18.81 -23.04
#